data_AF-A0A086BMZ3-F1
#
_entry.id   AF-A0A086BMZ3-F1
#
_cell.length_a   1.000
_cell.length_b   1.000
_cell.length_c   1.000
_cell.angle_alpha   90.00
_cell.angle_beta   90.00
_cell.angle_gamma   90.00
#
_symmetry.space_group_name_H-M   'P 1'
#
loop_
_entity.id
_entity.type
_entity.pdbx_description
1 polymer ?
#
loop_
_entity_poly.entity_id
_entity_poly.type
_entity_poly.pdbx_seq_one_letter_code
_entity_poly.pdbx_strand_id
1 'polypeptide(L)'
;MLKDFKPVLSILLRFIAIYLVLLLGYQLYLNAFKTTGLDPFSRMIAEQVRHIQNSFNYPTQLYNDIPKEQVWFYVRTTYVTRMVEGCNAISVMILFLSFVFAFYKGAKTFVFAFLGLVILYIMNVLRIVGLNIVVSDFRSYEKISHDFIFPAVIYGTVVVLWLIWIKFFALKNENA
;
A
#
# COMPACT_ATOMS: atom_id res chain seq x y z
N MET A 1 18.97 0.04 -33.38
CA MET A 1 19.21 -0.17 -31.94
C MET A 1 18.37 0.76 -31.06
N LEU A 2 18.68 2.05 -30.87
CA LEU A 2 17.83 2.92 -29.99
C LEU A 2 16.43 3.21 -30.56
N LYS A 3 16.25 3.20 -31.88
CA LYS A 3 14.94 3.38 -32.53
C LYS A 3 13.97 2.24 -32.21
N ASP A 4 14.49 1.03 -32.01
CA ASP A 4 13.68 -0.18 -31.75
C ASP A 4 13.12 -0.20 -30.33
N PHE A 5 13.79 0.48 -29.38
CA PHE A 5 13.34 0.66 -28.00
C PHE A 5 12.48 1.90 -27.77
N LYS A 6 12.28 2.75 -28.79
CA LYS A 6 11.55 4.01 -28.67
C LYS A 6 10.14 3.84 -28.06
N PRO A 7 9.34 2.81 -28.41
CA PRO A 7 8.02 2.61 -27.80
C PRO A 7 8.12 2.28 -26.31
N VAL A 8 9.03 1.38 -25.93
CA VAL A 8 9.26 0.96 -24.55
C VAL A 8 9.77 2.12 -23.70
N LEU A 9 10.72 2.89 -24.24
CA LEU A 9 11.27 4.06 -23.56
C LEU A 9 10.21 5.15 -23.33
N SER A 10 9.27 5.33 -24.26
CA SER A 10 8.16 6.27 -24.09
C SER A 10 7.23 5.87 -22.94
N ILE A 11 6.90 4.58 -22.83
CA ILE A 11 6.07 4.06 -21.74
C ILE A 11 6.81 4.18 -20.41
N LEU A 12 8.09 3.81 -20.37
CA LEU A 12 8.92 3.93 -19.17
C LEU A 12 9.02 5.38 -18.69
N LEU A 13 9.21 6.33 -19.61
CA LEU A 13 9.26 7.74 -19.26
C LEU A 13 7.93 8.25 -18.70
N ARG A 14 6.80 7.83 -19.26
CA ARG A 14 5.46 8.14 -18.72
C ARG A 14 5.29 7.59 -17.31
N PHE A 15 5.66 6.33 -17.11
CA PHE A 15 5.63 5.69 -15.79
C PHE A 15 6.43 6.50 -14.75
N ILE A 16 7.69 6.81 -15.06
CA ILE A 16 8.58 7.57 -14.17
C ILE A 16 8.00 8.95 -13.89
N ALA A 17 7.51 9.67 -14.90
CA ALA A 17 6.96 11.01 -14.73
C ALA A 17 5.74 11.00 -13.80
N ILE A 18 4.79 10.08 -14.01
CA ILE A 18 3.59 9.93 -13.17
C ILE A 18 4.00 9.55 -11.74
N TYR A 19 4.92 8.60 -11.59
CA TYR A 19 5.44 8.18 -10.30
C TYR A 19 6.05 9.34 -9.51
N LEU A 20 6.93 10.13 -10.13
CA LEU A 20 7.57 11.27 -9.48
C LEU A 20 6.55 12.33 -9.08
N VAL A 21 5.59 12.66 -9.95
CA VAL A 21 4.54 13.64 -9.64
C VAL A 21 3.70 13.20 -8.44
N LEU A 22 3.24 11.94 -8.45
CA LEU A 22 2.44 11.38 -7.35
C LEU A 22 3.25 11.30 -6.05
N LEU A 23 4.51 10.85 -6.13
CA LEU A 23 5.41 10.75 -4.98
C LEU A 23 5.70 12.13 -4.37
N LEU A 24 5.95 13.15 -5.19
CA LEU A 24 6.13 14.52 -4.72
C LEU A 24 4.85 15.06 -4.06
N GLY A 25 3.68 14.81 -4.67
CA GLY A 25 2.39 15.18 -4.08
C GLY A 25 2.19 14.53 -2.70
N TYR A 26 2.55 13.25 -2.58
CA TYR A 26 2.49 12.55 -1.30
C TYR A 26 3.51 13.06 -0.29
N GLN A 27 4.73 13.40 -0.71
CA GLN A 27 5.72 14.00 0.17
C GLN A 27 5.28 15.38 0.69
N LEU A 28 4.63 16.18 -0.16
CA LEU A 28 4.03 17.46 0.26
C LEU A 28 2.91 17.25 1.28
N TYR A 29 2.06 16.23 1.08
CA TYR A 29 1.06 15.81 2.07
C TYR A 29 1.72 15.47 3.41
N LEU A 30 2.72 14.59 3.43
CA LEU A 30 3.41 14.19 4.67
C LEU A 30 4.07 15.38 5.39
N ASN A 31 4.69 16.29 4.64
CA ASN A 31 5.32 17.47 5.20
C ASN A 31 4.32 18.40 5.92
N ALA A 32 3.05 18.41 5.50
CA ALA A 32 2.01 19.20 6.16
C ALA A 32 1.64 18.66 7.56
N PHE A 33 1.96 17.40 7.87
CA PHE A 33 1.58 16.73 9.12
C PHE A 33 2.75 16.37 10.05
N LYS A 34 4.00 16.65 9.66
CA LYS A 34 5.22 16.31 10.44
C LYS A 34 5.16 16.69 11.93
N THR A 35 4.58 17.84 12.27
CA THR A 35 4.50 18.30 13.67
C THR A 35 3.33 17.72 14.45
N THR A 36 2.41 17.02 13.79
CA THR A 36 1.19 16.47 14.38
C THR A 36 1.31 14.99 14.76
N GLY A 37 2.44 14.36 14.45
CA GLY A 37 2.68 12.93 14.64
C GLY A 37 2.37 12.12 13.39
N LEU A 38 1.77 10.94 13.55
CA LEU A 38 1.40 10.07 12.43
C LEU A 38 0.37 10.76 11.52
N ASP A 39 0.55 10.68 10.20
CA ASP A 39 -0.35 11.30 9.23
C ASP A 39 -1.82 10.80 9.36
N PRO A 40 -2.82 11.64 9.02
CA PRO A 40 -4.23 11.28 9.16
C PRO A 40 -4.65 10.00 8.45
N PHE A 41 -4.06 9.68 7.30
CA PHE A 41 -4.42 8.49 6.54
C PHE A 41 -3.92 7.22 7.23
N SER A 42 -2.66 7.21 7.67
CA SER A 42 -2.11 6.13 8.49
C SER A 42 -2.84 5.98 9.82
N ARG A 43 -3.26 7.10 10.44
CA ARG A 43 -4.07 7.08 11.67
C ARG A 43 -5.43 6.44 11.44
N MET A 44 -6.11 6.79 10.34
CA MET A 44 -7.39 6.17 9.97
C MET A 44 -7.26 4.66 9.80
N ILE A 45 -6.20 4.18 9.15
CA ILE A 45 -5.93 2.75 9.01
C ILE A 45 -5.72 2.10 10.39
N ALA A 46 -4.94 2.73 11.28
CA ALA A 46 -4.72 2.21 12.62
C ALA A 46 -6.04 2.06 13.42
N GLU A 47 -6.95 3.03 13.31
CA GLU A 47 -8.27 2.94 13.94
C GLU A 47 -9.11 1.79 13.36
N GLN A 48 -9.11 1.59 12.04
CA GLN A 48 -9.81 0.46 11.42
C GLN A 48 -9.23 -0.89 11.84
N VAL A 49 -7.90 -1.01 11.89
CA VAL A 49 -7.22 -2.21 12.40
C VAL A 49 -7.66 -2.48 13.85
N ARG A 50 -7.68 -1.46 14.71
CA ARG A 50 -8.17 -1.57 16.10
C ARG A 50 -9.60 -2.09 16.15
N HIS A 51 -10.50 -1.53 15.34
CA HIS A 51 -11.91 -1.94 15.30
C HIS A 51 -12.07 -3.40 14.87
N ILE A 52 -11.33 -3.82 13.83
CA ILE A 52 -11.34 -5.20 13.37
C ILE A 52 -10.81 -6.11 14.47
N GLN A 53 -9.63 -5.85 15.03
CA GLN A 53 -9.05 -6.68 16.09
C GLN A 53 -9.96 -6.82 17.32
N ASN A 54 -10.60 -5.74 17.77
CA ASN A 54 -11.57 -5.77 18.86
C ASN A 54 -12.77 -6.68 18.54
N SER A 55 -13.21 -6.72 17.28
CA SER A 55 -14.30 -7.59 16.83
C SER A 55 -13.90 -9.08 16.81
N PHE A 56 -12.60 -9.37 16.73
CA PHE A 56 -12.04 -10.72 16.76
C PHE A 56 -11.53 -11.15 18.16
N ASN A 57 -11.95 -10.47 19.24
CA ASN A 57 -11.49 -10.73 20.62
C ASN A 57 -9.98 -10.54 20.85
N TYR A 58 -9.36 -9.64 20.08
CA TYR A 58 -8.04 -9.08 20.35
C TYR A 58 -8.22 -7.63 20.82
N PRO A 59 -8.44 -7.39 22.13
CA PRO A 59 -8.62 -6.05 22.65
C PRO A 59 -7.37 -5.21 22.35
N THR A 60 -7.53 -4.18 21.55
CA THR A 60 -6.47 -3.32 21.05
C THR A 60 -6.73 -1.87 21.45
N GLN A 61 -5.71 -1.23 22.00
CA GLN A 61 -5.66 0.20 22.25
C GLN A 61 -4.55 0.84 21.40
N LEU A 62 -4.71 2.12 21.08
CA LEU A 62 -3.76 2.88 20.26
C LEU A 62 -3.09 3.94 21.12
N TYR A 63 -1.75 3.94 21.12
CA TYR A 63 -0.95 4.91 21.87
C TYR A 63 -0.10 5.76 20.92
N ASN A 64 -0.18 7.07 21.07
CA ASN A 64 0.55 8.01 20.21
C ASN A 64 2.00 8.17 20.68
N ASP A 65 2.93 8.07 19.74
CA ASP A 65 4.34 8.42 19.92
C ASP A 65 4.66 9.52 18.90
N ILE A 66 4.18 10.73 19.23
CA ILE A 66 4.22 11.93 18.38
C ILE A 66 5.65 12.25 17.93
N PRO A 67 6.68 12.25 18.80
CA PRO A 67 8.06 12.57 18.39
C PRO A 67 8.64 11.61 17.35
N LYS A 68 8.08 10.39 17.23
CA LYS A 68 8.51 9.38 16.26
C LYS A 68 7.50 9.19 15.11
N GLU A 69 6.52 10.08 14.98
CA GLU A 69 5.51 10.05 13.92
C GLU A 69 4.80 8.69 13.80
N GLN A 70 4.51 8.05 14.94
CA GLN A 70 4.01 6.67 14.96
C GLN A 70 2.92 6.44 16.00
N VAL A 71 2.18 5.35 15.83
CA VAL A 71 1.15 4.90 16.76
C VAL A 71 1.39 3.44 17.11
N TRP A 72 1.40 3.12 18.40
CA TRP A 72 1.55 1.75 18.89
C TRP A 72 0.21 1.02 18.97
N PHE A 73 0.21 -0.23 18.52
CA PHE A 73 -0.85 -1.20 18.81
C PHE A 73 -0.53 -1.92 20.12
N TYR A 74 -1.26 -1.56 21.17
CA TYR A 74 -1.23 -2.27 22.44
C TYR A 74 -2.34 -3.32 22.43
N VAL A 75 -1.97 -4.58 22.21
CA VAL A 75 -2.91 -5.69 22.04
C VAL A 75 -2.86 -6.56 23.30
N ARG A 76 -4.02 -6.79 23.91
CA ARG A 76 -4.19 -7.41 25.23
C ARG A 76 -3.40 -6.68 26.33
N THR A 77 -2.16 -7.07 26.55
CA THR A 77 -1.28 -6.55 27.61
C THR A 77 0.10 -6.14 27.11
N THR A 78 0.35 -6.20 25.79
CA THR A 78 1.69 -5.96 25.23
C THR A 78 1.67 -5.01 24.04
N TYR A 79 2.78 -4.28 23.87
CA TYR A 79 3.04 -3.51 22.66
C TYR A 79 3.54 -4.47 21.57
N VAL A 80 2.72 -4.65 20.54
CA VAL A 80 2.93 -5.70 19.54
C VAL A 80 3.63 -5.13 18.32
N THR A 81 3.02 -4.15 17.65
CA THR A 81 3.63 -3.44 16.53
C THR A 81 3.32 -1.95 16.58
N ARG A 82 3.93 -1.21 15.66
CA ARG A 82 3.70 0.22 15.45
C ARG A 82 3.23 0.49 14.03
N MET A 83 2.25 1.37 13.89
CA MET A 83 1.88 2.00 12.64
C MET A 83 2.83 3.17 12.37
N VAL A 84 3.46 3.14 11.20
CA VAL A 84 4.24 4.24 10.61
C VAL A 84 3.72 4.51 9.21
N GLU A 85 4.09 5.65 8.63
CA GLU A 85 3.78 6.04 7.25
C GLU A 85 4.01 4.89 6.25
N GLY A 86 5.18 4.24 6.28
CA GLY A 86 5.49 3.15 5.36
C GLY A 86 4.59 1.91 5.44
N CYS A 87 3.72 1.80 6.45
CA CYS A 87 2.76 0.71 6.61
C CYS A 87 1.38 1.00 5.99
N ASN A 88 1.13 2.22 5.48
CA ASN A 88 -0.19 2.61 4.95
C ASN A 88 -0.43 2.19 3.48
N ALA A 89 0.59 1.62 2.83
CA ALA A 89 0.60 1.19 1.43
C ALA A 89 0.44 2.29 0.36
N ILE A 90 0.45 3.59 0.70
CA ILE A 90 0.32 4.68 -0.29
C ILE A 90 1.45 4.61 -1.32
N SER A 91 2.70 4.43 -0.90
CA SER A 91 3.84 4.31 -1.83
C SER A 91 3.65 3.15 -2.83
N VAL A 92 3.06 2.05 -2.38
CA VAL A 92 2.74 0.89 -3.22
C VAL A 92 1.55 1.18 -4.15
N MET A 93 0.53 1.90 -3.67
CA MET A 93 -0.59 2.37 -4.48
C MET A 93 -0.15 3.35 -5.57
N ILE A 94 0.76 4.28 -5.25
CA ILE A 94 1.37 5.21 -6.22
C ILE A 94 2.10 4.41 -7.30
N LEU A 95 2.95 3.46 -6.92
CA LEU A 95 3.64 2.58 -7.86
C LEU A 95 2.66 1.85 -8.79
N PHE A 96 1.59 1.29 -8.21
CA PHE A 96 0.54 0.61 -8.96
C PHE A 96 -0.15 1.55 -9.97
N LEU A 97 -0.56 2.74 -9.53
CA LEU A 97 -1.21 3.73 -10.39
C LEU A 97 -0.30 4.19 -11.51
N SER A 98 0.95 4.49 -11.22
CA SER A 98 1.93 4.91 -12.22
C SER A 98 2.06 3.88 -13.34
N PHE A 99 2.08 2.59 -13.00
CA PHE A 99 2.11 1.53 -13.99
C PHE A 99 0.82 1.47 -14.81
N VAL A 100 -0.34 1.46 -14.16
CA VAL A 100 -1.64 1.38 -14.84
C VAL A 100 -1.83 2.55 -15.81
N PHE A 101 -1.48 3.77 -15.41
CA PHE A 101 -1.59 4.96 -16.24
C PHE A 101 -0.49 5.09 -17.29
N ALA A 102 0.68 4.45 -17.13
CA ALA A 102 1.68 4.37 -18.19
C ALA A 102 1.12 3.68 -19.46
N PHE A 103 0.17 2.76 -19.28
CA PHE A 103 -0.57 2.07 -20.33
C PHE A 103 -2.02 2.58 -20.45
N TYR A 104 -2.25 3.88 -20.25
CA TYR A 104 -3.58 4.49 -20.32
C TYR A 104 -4.34 4.13 -21.61
N LYS A 105 -5.60 3.71 -21.47
CA LYS A 105 -6.48 3.25 -22.55
C LYS A 105 -7.92 3.77 -22.43
N GLY A 106 -8.08 4.97 -21.88
CA GLY A 106 -9.40 5.63 -21.73
C GLY A 106 -10.08 5.34 -20.39
N ALA A 107 -11.42 5.44 -20.37
CA ALA A 107 -12.23 5.36 -19.15
C ALA A 107 -12.04 4.06 -18.34
N LYS A 108 -11.76 2.93 -19.02
CA LYS A 108 -11.52 1.63 -18.37
C LYS A 108 -10.30 1.66 -17.43
N THR A 109 -9.30 2.50 -17.73
CA THR A 109 -8.12 2.68 -16.88
C THR A 109 -8.51 3.26 -15.52
N PHE A 110 -9.42 4.23 -15.47
CA PHE A 110 -9.85 4.83 -14.21
C PHE A 110 -10.64 3.85 -13.34
N VAL A 111 -11.54 3.07 -13.93
CA VAL A 111 -12.30 2.04 -13.21
C VAL A 111 -11.36 0.98 -12.64
N PHE A 112 -10.42 0.47 -13.45
CA PHE A 112 -9.46 -0.52 -13.00
C PHE A 112 -8.53 0.03 -11.91
N ALA A 113 -8.04 1.26 -12.08
CA ALA A 113 -7.20 1.94 -11.10
C ALA A 113 -7.94 2.08 -9.76
N PHE A 114 -9.19 2.54 -9.77
CA PHE A 114 -10.00 2.70 -8.57
C PHE A 114 -10.24 1.36 -7.86
N LEU A 115 -10.66 0.33 -8.59
CA LEU A 115 -10.86 -1.01 -8.01
C LEU A 115 -9.56 -1.59 -7.45
N GLY A 116 -8.45 -1.41 -8.16
CA GLY A 116 -7.13 -1.81 -7.69
C GLY A 116 -6.73 -1.12 -6.40
N LEU A 117 -6.97 0.19 -6.27
CA LEU A 117 -6.74 0.92 -5.02
C LEU A 117 -7.57 0.40 -3.86
N VAL A 118 -8.86 0.12 -4.08
CA VAL A 118 -9.75 -0.46 -3.06
C VAL A 118 -9.22 -1.82 -2.59
N ILE A 119 -8.83 -2.69 -3.52
CA ILE A 119 -8.26 -4.01 -3.20
C ILE A 119 -6.96 -3.86 -2.41
N LEU A 120 -6.03 -3.01 -2.85
CA LEU A 120 -4.77 -2.78 -2.14
C LEU A 120 -4.98 -2.21 -0.75
N TYR A 121 -5.98 -1.34 -0.58
CA TYR A 121 -6.34 -0.78 0.72
C TYR A 121 -6.85 -1.86 1.68
N ILE A 122 -7.80 -2.69 1.24
CA ILE A 122 -8.33 -3.80 2.04
C ILE A 122 -7.22 -4.77 2.41
N MET A 123 -6.38 -5.15 1.43
CA MET A 123 -5.24 -6.05 1.68
C MET A 123 -4.26 -5.46 2.69
N ASN A 124 -4.03 -4.14 2.66
CA ASN A 124 -3.17 -3.47 3.64
C ASN A 124 -3.73 -3.51 5.06
N VAL A 125 -5.03 -3.21 5.23
CA VAL A 125 -5.68 -3.29 6.54
C VAL A 125 -5.61 -4.73 7.08
N LEU A 126 -5.95 -5.73 6.26
CA LEU A 126 -5.88 -7.14 6.65
C LEU A 126 -4.45 -7.60 6.97
N ARG A 127 -3.46 -7.12 6.22
CA ARG A 127 -2.02 -7.37 6.48
C ARG A 127 -1.64 -6.92 7.90
N ILE A 128 -2.03 -5.70 8.30
CA ILE A 128 -1.68 -5.16 9.62
C ILE A 128 -2.43 -5.90 10.73
N VAL A 129 -3.73 -6.19 10.54
CA VAL A 129 -4.51 -7.02 11.48
C VAL A 129 -3.84 -8.37 11.68
N GLY A 130 -3.50 -9.05 10.59
CA GLY A 130 -2.83 -10.35 10.63
C GLY A 130 -1.48 -10.28 11.35
N LEU A 131 -0.67 -9.25 11.06
CA LEU A 131 0.62 -9.08 11.71
C LEU A 131 0.48 -8.90 13.22
N ASN A 132 -0.45 -8.06 13.66
CA ASN A 132 -0.68 -7.84 15.09
C ASN A 132 -1.13 -9.13 15.80
N ILE A 133 -1.99 -9.93 15.18
CA ILE A 133 -2.44 -11.20 15.74
C ILE A 133 -1.27 -12.20 15.83
N VAL A 134 -0.49 -12.34 14.75
CA VAL A 134 0.66 -13.26 14.71
C VAL A 134 1.70 -12.88 15.76
N VAL A 135 2.05 -11.59 15.88
CA VAL A 135 3.07 -11.15 16.85
C VAL A 135 2.55 -11.24 18.30
N SER A 136 1.25 -11.04 18.52
CA SER A 136 0.60 -11.23 19.83
C SER A 136 0.73 -12.66 20.32
N ASP A 137 0.38 -13.65 19.48
CA ASP A 137 0.19 -15.04 19.92
C ASP A 137 1.41 -15.91 19.60
N PHE A 138 2.20 -15.54 18.59
CA PHE A 138 3.30 -16.31 18.04
C PHE A 138 4.53 -15.43 17.80
N ARG A 139 5.04 -14.80 18.87
CA ARG A 139 6.15 -13.84 18.80
C ARG A 139 7.41 -14.35 18.09
N SER A 140 7.67 -15.67 18.11
CA SER A 140 8.75 -16.31 17.35
C SER A 140 8.65 -16.12 15.83
N TYR A 141 7.45 -15.87 15.30
CA TYR A 141 7.18 -15.65 13.88
C TYR A 141 7.14 -14.17 13.48
N GLU A 142 7.43 -13.24 14.40
CA GLU A 142 7.43 -11.80 14.14
C GLU A 142 8.32 -11.45 12.95
N LYS A 143 9.58 -11.87 13.00
CA LYS A 143 10.58 -11.55 11.97
C LYS A 143 10.20 -12.09 10.59
N ILE A 144 9.82 -13.37 10.50
CA ILE A 144 9.46 -13.97 9.21
C ILE A 144 8.20 -13.33 8.63
N SER A 145 7.23 -13.03 9.48
CA SER A 145 5.96 -12.48 9.03
C SER A 145 6.13 -11.04 8.55
N HIS A 146 6.84 -10.22 9.33
CA HIS A 146 7.09 -8.81 9.00
C HIS A 146 8.02 -8.63 7.80
N ASP A 147 9.10 -9.41 7.70
CA ASP A 147 10.13 -9.20 6.67
C ASP A 147 9.79 -9.87 5.33
N PHE A 148 8.97 -10.94 5.33
CA PHE A 148 8.70 -11.72 4.12
C PHE A 148 7.22 -11.88 3.81
N ILE A 149 6.43 -12.47 4.72
CA ILE A 149 5.05 -12.89 4.41
C ILE A 149 4.19 -11.67 4.07
N PHE A 150 4.14 -10.69 4.96
CA PHE A 150 3.27 -9.54 4.80
C PHE A 150 3.69 -8.58 3.68
N PRO A 151 4.99 -8.33 3.43
CA PRO A 151 5.45 -7.69 2.20
C PRO A 151 5.06 -8.48 0.93
N ALA A 152 5.25 -9.80 0.94
CA ALA A 152 4.90 -10.63 -0.22
C ALA A 152 3.41 -10.58 -0.55
N VAL A 153 2.53 -10.48 0.46
CA VAL A 153 1.08 -10.32 0.25
C VAL A 153 0.75 -9.05 -0.54
N ILE A 154 1.28 -7.89 -0.13
CA ILE A 154 0.94 -6.62 -0.81
C ILE A 154 1.62 -6.51 -2.19
N TYR A 155 2.90 -6.88 -2.31
CA TYR A 155 3.61 -6.84 -3.59
C TYR A 155 3.10 -7.91 -4.57
N GLY A 156 2.78 -9.10 -4.07
CA GLY A 156 2.13 -10.14 -4.86
C GLY A 156 0.78 -9.69 -5.40
N THR A 157 -0.02 -9.00 -4.58
CA THR A 157 -1.30 -8.41 -5.02
C THR A 157 -1.08 -7.40 -6.15
N VAL A 158 -0.09 -6.50 -6.03
CA VAL A 158 0.25 -5.55 -7.11
C VAL A 158 0.62 -6.26 -8.40
N VAL A 159 1.50 -7.26 -8.34
CA VAL A 159 1.92 -8.03 -9.51
C VAL A 159 0.72 -8.72 -10.17
N VAL A 160 -0.15 -9.37 -9.38
CA VAL A 160 -1.37 -10.00 -9.90
C VAL A 160 -2.28 -8.98 -10.58
N LEU A 161 -2.51 -7.82 -9.96
CA LEU A 161 -3.31 -6.75 -10.56
C LEU A 161 -2.67 -6.23 -11.85
N TRP A 162 -1.35 -6.08 -11.93
CA TRP A 162 -0.66 -5.71 -13.16
C TRP A 162 -0.81 -6.76 -14.26
N LEU A 163 -0.67 -8.05 -13.93
CA LEU A 163 -0.87 -9.13 -14.91
C LEU A 163 -2.31 -9.12 -15.45
N ILE A 164 -3.31 -8.90 -14.59
CA ILE A 164 -4.70 -8.74 -14.99
C ILE A 164 -4.85 -7.52 -15.92
N TRP A 165 -4.29 -6.36 -15.54
CA TRP A 165 -4.33 -5.15 -16.37
C TRP A 165 -3.74 -5.39 -17.76
N ILE A 166 -2.54 -5.99 -17.82
CA ILE A 166 -1.83 -6.25 -19.07
C ILE A 166 -2.64 -7.19 -19.95
N LYS A 167 -3.07 -8.33 -19.40
CA LYS A 167 -3.78 -9.38 -20.15
C LYS A 167 -5.10 -8.90 -20.74
N PHE A 168 -5.90 -8.17 -19.97
CA PHE A 168 -7.26 -7.82 -20.37
C PHE A 168 -7.37 -6.46 -21.07
N PHE A 169 -6.45 -5.54 -20.80
CA PHE A 169 -6.54 -4.17 -21.30
C PHE A 169 -5.32 -3.79 -22.15
N ALA A 170 -4.09 -4.13 -21.75
CA ALA A 170 -2.91 -3.73 -22.50
C ALA A 170 -2.72 -4.53 -23.81
N LEU A 171 -2.95 -5.84 -23.83
CA LEU A 171 -2.68 -6.67 -25.03
C LEU A 171 -3.89 -6.87 -25.95
N LYS A 172 -5.13 -6.74 -25.44
CA LYS A 172 -6.35 -7.11 -26.18
C LYS A 172 -6.63 -6.27 -27.44
N ASN A 173 -5.99 -5.10 -27.60
CA ASN A 173 -6.22 -4.20 -28.74
C ASN A 173 -5.03 -4.11 -29.72
N GLU A 174 -3.99 -4.93 -29.57
CA GLU A 174 -2.97 -5.08 -30.64
C GLU A 174 -3.37 -6.16 -31.67
N ASN A 175 -4.39 -6.97 -31.34
CA ASN A 175 -4.92 -8.04 -32.19
C ASN A 175 -6.33 -7.74 -32.75
N ALA A 176 -6.77 -6.48 -32.77
CA ALA A 176 -8.02 -6.02 -33.36
C ALA A 176 -7.72 -4.86 -34.32
#